data_AF-A0AAN9EH77-F1
#
_entry.id   AF-A0AAN9EH77-F1
#
_cell.length_a   1.000
_cell.length_b   1.000
_cell.length_c   1.000
_cell.angle_alpha   90.00
_cell.angle_beta   90.00
_cell.angle_gamma   90.00
#
_symmetry.space_group_name_H-M   'P 1'
#
loop_
_entity.id
_entity.type
_entity.pdbx_description
1 polymer ?
#
loop_
_entity_poly.entity_id
_entity_poly.type
_entity_poly.pdbx_seq_one_letter_code
_entity_poly.pdbx_strand_id
1 'polypeptide(L)'
;MLVGARESFHHVISLGMVSDGCWALGMPTLSSKFVAHNGFTFLVNRKKEGRFRVRAPKTHMVENTFPVQQPLQRDTRSMKTRETSNELEGSQARKTPHSLENSMDNVRESSAWVASRSSHVVVDSAGIEKVVSTIDTIPKVEWDFEGIHYFDNGPLTVQYLLVLDALNFCFWPDKDLNYDHLASGLKAALQNDKSAFDADRLQKYTGPQLRELLKWPRPLPLEDERVRLLHEVGIELERNFEGKASNIVESCGKSAVNLVAIVARHFPGFRDHSVYKGHQVFLYKRAQIFAADLWGAFRGQGYGEFKDVGSLTIMADYIVPAVLRQLGVLKYSPTLATTIEASGEIGAGTEEEVELRACSIHAVEKMRELISVKSGRQVLSVELDLWLWASGVQSASLQHHRTLSIYY
;
A
#
# COMPACT_ATOMS: atom_id res chain seq x y z
N MET A 1 56.92 -16.41 -23.65
CA MET A 1 56.69 -15.43 -24.74
C MET A 1 55.66 -14.42 -24.25
N LEU A 2 55.77 -13.17 -24.68
CA LEU A 2 55.16 -11.99 -24.07
C LEU A 2 54.95 -10.95 -25.19
N VAL A 3 54.15 -9.89 -24.94
CA VAL A 3 53.91 -8.73 -25.85
C VAL A 3 52.96 -9.06 -27.04
N GLY A 4 52.05 -8.20 -27.48
CA GLY A 4 51.73 -6.83 -27.02
C GLY A 4 50.53 -6.21 -27.75
N ALA A 5 50.38 -4.89 -27.64
CA ALA A 5 49.16 -4.15 -27.96
C ALA A 5 49.28 -3.21 -29.18
N ARG A 6 48.12 -2.63 -29.56
CA ARG A 6 47.89 -1.43 -30.41
C ARG A 6 48.13 -1.57 -31.91
N GLU A 7 47.17 -1.05 -32.69
CA GLU A 7 47.36 0.26 -33.34
C GLU A 7 46.05 0.96 -33.69
N SER A 8 46.15 2.23 -34.09
CA SER A 8 45.05 3.17 -34.35
C SER A 8 45.32 3.91 -35.67
N PHE A 9 44.29 4.44 -36.34
CA PHE A 9 44.49 5.35 -37.49
C PHE A 9 43.66 6.62 -37.40
N HIS A 10 44.33 7.77 -37.57
CA HIS A 10 43.76 9.10 -37.82
C HIS A 10 43.52 9.30 -39.34
N HIS A 11 42.62 10.18 -39.81
CA HIS A 11 42.82 11.62 -40.15
C HIS A 11 41.51 12.16 -40.85
N VAL A 12 41.27 13.43 -41.25
CA VAL A 12 42.09 14.66 -41.38
C VAL A 12 41.24 15.97 -41.23
N ILE A 13 41.82 17.01 -40.62
CA ILE A 13 41.81 18.47 -40.88
C ILE A 13 40.66 19.12 -41.73
N SER A 14 40.02 20.18 -41.20
CA SER A 14 40.25 21.59 -41.64
C SER A 14 39.58 22.68 -40.76
N LEU A 15 40.20 23.87 -40.71
CA LEU A 15 39.76 25.07 -39.98
C LEU A 15 38.94 26.03 -40.88
N GLY A 16 38.17 26.93 -40.24
CA GLY A 16 37.67 28.16 -40.86
C GLY A 16 37.10 29.14 -39.83
N MET A 17 37.83 30.23 -39.53
CA MET A 17 37.35 31.36 -38.73
C MET A 17 36.79 32.47 -39.64
N VAL A 18 35.69 33.12 -39.23
CA VAL A 18 35.29 34.48 -39.63
C VAL A 18 34.69 35.17 -38.39
N SER A 19 34.81 36.50 -38.30
CA SER A 19 34.67 37.30 -37.07
C SER A 19 33.45 38.25 -37.03
N ASP A 20 33.24 38.82 -35.84
CA ASP A 20 32.60 40.12 -35.50
C ASP A 20 31.09 40.37 -35.76
N GLY A 21 30.41 40.98 -34.77
CA GLY A 21 29.10 41.64 -34.99
C GLY A 21 28.15 41.80 -33.78
N CYS A 22 28.24 42.95 -33.10
CA CYS A 22 27.34 43.58 -32.10
C CYS A 22 25.95 43.00 -31.68
N TRP A 23 25.72 43.14 -30.36
CA TRP A 23 24.48 43.38 -29.59
C TRP A 23 23.13 43.62 -30.32
N ALA A 24 22.10 42.87 -29.91
CA ALA A 24 20.77 43.43 -29.56
C ALA A 24 19.93 42.44 -28.72
N LEU A 25 18.95 42.98 -27.98
CA LEU A 25 18.00 42.25 -27.12
C LEU A 25 16.99 41.41 -27.92
N GLY A 26 16.61 40.25 -27.40
CA GLY A 26 15.43 39.51 -27.86
C GLY A 26 15.27 38.14 -27.21
N MET A 27 14.24 37.96 -26.39
CA MET A 27 13.74 36.61 -26.06
C MET A 27 13.00 36.03 -27.27
N PRO A 28 13.25 34.76 -27.64
CA PRO A 28 12.31 33.99 -28.45
C PRO A 28 11.68 32.87 -27.63
N THR A 29 10.35 32.85 -27.62
CA THR A 29 9.56 31.65 -27.34
C THR A 29 9.75 30.63 -28.46
N LEU A 30 9.96 29.36 -28.09
CA LEU A 30 9.80 28.18 -28.95
C LEU A 30 9.03 27.16 -28.10
N SER A 31 7.78 26.77 -28.39
CA SER A 31 7.18 26.43 -29.68
C SER A 31 7.96 25.34 -30.42
N SER A 32 7.67 24.09 -30.08
CA SER A 32 7.68 23.02 -31.07
C SER A 32 6.41 22.16 -30.90
N LYS A 33 5.65 22.03 -31.98
CA LYS A 33 4.61 21.00 -32.09
C LYS A 33 5.34 19.68 -32.30
N PHE A 34 4.96 18.63 -31.58
CA PHE A 34 5.23 17.26 -32.00
C PHE A 34 3.92 16.51 -32.19
N VAL A 35 3.82 15.82 -33.33
CA VAL A 35 2.68 14.97 -33.68
C VAL A 35 2.75 13.72 -32.82
N ALA A 36 1.67 13.41 -32.09
CA ALA A 36 1.59 12.20 -31.32
C ALA A 36 1.46 10.98 -32.25
N HIS A 37 2.42 10.06 -32.15
CA HIS A 37 2.24 8.67 -32.54
C HIS A 37 2.45 7.79 -31.31
N ASN A 38 1.55 6.82 -31.14
CA ASN A 38 1.41 6.03 -29.93
C ASN A 38 2.66 5.18 -29.68
N GLY A 39 3.29 5.35 -28.52
CA GLY A 39 4.46 4.59 -28.09
C GLY A 39 4.84 4.91 -26.66
N PHE A 40 4.14 4.31 -25.70
CA PHE A 40 4.49 4.44 -24.28
C PHE A 40 5.86 3.81 -24.03
N THR A 41 6.88 4.66 -23.83
CA THR A 41 8.22 4.26 -23.43
C THR A 41 8.49 4.84 -22.04
N PHE A 42 8.44 4.00 -21.01
CA PHE A 42 8.77 4.42 -19.64
C PHE A 42 10.30 4.55 -19.48
N LEU A 43 10.79 5.78 -19.43
CA LEU A 43 12.20 6.09 -19.21
C LEU A 43 12.53 6.15 -17.71
N VAL A 44 13.17 5.09 -17.20
CA VAL A 44 13.76 5.09 -15.84
C VAL A 44 14.94 6.06 -15.80
N ASN A 45 14.74 7.24 -15.24
CA ASN A 45 15.70 8.34 -15.32
C ASN A 45 16.44 8.53 -13.99
N ARG A 46 17.69 8.05 -13.89
CA ARG A 46 18.57 8.28 -12.73
C ARG A 46 18.91 9.77 -12.61
N LYS A 47 18.29 10.49 -11.67
CA LYS A 47 18.75 11.84 -11.29
C LYS A 47 19.98 11.75 -10.37
N LYS A 48 21.04 12.47 -10.74
CA LYS A 48 22.20 12.74 -9.87
C LYS A 48 21.85 13.79 -8.81
N GLU A 49 22.53 13.69 -7.68
CA GLU A 49 22.39 14.60 -6.54
C GLU A 49 22.71 16.06 -6.89
N GLY A 50 22.00 16.99 -6.26
CA GLY A 50 22.29 18.43 -6.31
C GLY A 50 21.60 19.16 -5.17
N ARG A 51 22.34 19.41 -4.07
CA ARG A 51 21.81 20.15 -2.90
C ARG A 51 21.57 21.62 -3.26
N PHE A 52 20.34 22.10 -3.05
CA PHE A 52 20.07 23.54 -2.91
C PHE A 52 19.30 23.82 -1.62
N ARG A 53 19.74 24.85 -0.91
CA ARG A 53 19.26 25.24 0.42
C ARG A 53 18.39 26.49 0.26
N VAL A 54 17.11 26.43 0.61
CA VAL A 54 16.20 27.59 0.57
C VAL A 54 15.81 27.99 1.99
N ARG A 55 15.97 29.28 2.32
CA ARG A 55 15.53 29.86 3.60
C ARG A 55 14.03 30.19 3.54
N ALA A 56 13.29 29.88 4.60
CA ALA A 56 11.93 30.37 4.79
C ALA A 56 11.91 31.83 5.30
N PRO A 57 10.94 32.67 4.87
CA PRO A 57 10.61 33.93 5.55
C PRO A 57 9.74 33.67 6.78
N LYS A 58 9.84 34.55 7.79
CA LYS A 58 8.94 34.58 8.96
C LYS A 58 7.68 35.40 8.64
N THR A 59 6.53 34.97 9.13
CA THR A 59 5.34 35.83 9.31
C THR A 59 4.61 35.47 10.62
N HIS A 60 3.84 36.44 11.12
CA HIS A 60 3.40 36.51 12.53
C HIS A 60 2.14 35.68 12.84
N MET A 61 2.00 35.31 14.12
CA MET A 61 0.77 34.77 14.67
C MET A 61 -0.29 35.87 14.85
N VAL A 62 -1.55 35.51 14.67
CA VAL A 62 -2.70 36.22 15.23
C VAL A 62 -3.59 35.16 15.88
N GLU A 63 -3.76 35.25 17.20
CA GLU A 63 -4.69 34.43 17.96
C GLU A 63 -6.12 34.92 17.72
N ASN A 64 -7.07 33.99 17.59
CA ASN A 64 -8.49 34.30 17.72
C ASN A 64 -9.15 33.21 18.58
N THR A 65 -9.51 33.59 19.80
CA THR A 65 -10.21 32.75 20.76
C THR A 65 -11.71 32.77 20.52
N PHE A 66 -12.35 31.60 20.49
CA PHE A 66 -13.81 31.46 20.63
C PHE A 66 -14.16 30.44 21.73
N PRO A 67 -15.24 30.65 22.50
CA PRO A 67 -15.44 29.98 23.78
C PRO A 67 -16.01 28.55 23.66
N VAL A 68 -15.58 27.72 24.60
CA VAL A 68 -16.04 26.34 24.81
C VAL A 68 -17.48 26.33 25.37
N GLN A 69 -18.36 25.52 24.78
CA GLN A 69 -19.63 25.13 25.40
C GLN A 69 -19.49 23.74 26.04
N GLN A 70 -20.01 23.59 27.27
CA GLN A 70 -19.96 22.35 28.05
C GLN A 70 -21.04 21.35 27.60
N PRO A 71 -20.78 20.03 27.63
CA PRO A 71 -21.78 19.02 27.28
C PRO A 71 -22.77 18.75 28.43
N LEU A 72 -24.04 18.56 28.07
CA LEU A 72 -25.09 18.12 29.00
C LEU A 72 -24.84 16.68 29.49
N GLN A 73 -25.05 16.48 30.80
CA GLN A 73 -25.07 15.15 31.42
C GLN A 73 -26.21 14.30 30.84
N ARG A 74 -25.94 13.00 30.63
CA ARG A 74 -26.97 11.97 30.42
C ARG A 74 -26.90 10.94 31.54
N ASP A 75 -28.06 10.67 32.14
CA ASP A 75 -28.21 9.72 33.24
C ASP A 75 -27.82 8.29 32.85
N THR A 76 -26.99 7.66 33.69
CA THR A 76 -26.65 6.24 33.59
C THR A 76 -27.61 5.41 34.42
N ARG A 77 -28.64 4.82 33.78
CA ARG A 77 -29.54 3.87 34.45
C ARG A 77 -28.98 2.45 34.37
N SER A 78 -28.28 2.03 35.41
CA SER A 78 -27.80 0.66 35.59
C SER A 78 -28.97 -0.35 35.57
N MET A 79 -28.93 -1.32 34.65
CA MET A 79 -29.73 -2.53 34.74
C MET A 79 -28.88 -3.66 35.31
N LYS A 80 -29.40 -4.29 36.38
CA LYS A 80 -28.74 -5.37 37.10
C LYS A 80 -28.67 -6.63 36.25
N THR A 81 -27.50 -7.25 36.19
CA THR A 81 -27.34 -8.65 35.78
C THR A 81 -28.10 -9.55 36.75
N ARG A 82 -28.69 -10.62 36.21
CA ARG A 82 -29.34 -11.68 36.99
C ARG A 82 -28.60 -12.98 36.71
N GLU A 83 -27.90 -13.49 37.71
CA GLU A 83 -27.25 -14.78 37.64
C GLU A 83 -28.31 -15.88 37.60
N THR A 84 -28.12 -16.83 36.67
CA THR A 84 -28.76 -18.15 36.71
C THR A 84 -27.75 -19.17 36.23
N SER A 85 -27.17 -19.89 37.18
CA SER A 85 -26.51 -21.17 36.94
C SER A 85 -27.52 -22.19 36.41
N ASN A 86 -27.12 -23.01 35.45
CA ASN A 86 -27.56 -24.40 35.37
C ASN A 86 -26.62 -25.23 34.48
N GLU A 87 -26.75 -26.55 34.64
CA GLU A 87 -25.70 -27.52 34.35
C GLU A 87 -25.69 -28.07 32.92
N LEU A 88 -24.52 -28.62 32.58
CA LEU A 88 -24.23 -29.68 31.61
C LEU A 88 -25.41 -30.35 30.89
N GLU A 89 -25.49 -30.16 29.57
CA GLU A 89 -26.08 -31.17 28.68
C GLU A 89 -25.53 -31.07 27.24
N GLY A 90 -25.35 -32.22 26.58
CA GLY A 90 -25.32 -32.35 25.11
C GLY A 90 -24.16 -31.71 24.33
N SER A 91 -23.06 -32.45 24.15
CA SER A 91 -22.07 -32.14 23.10
C SER A 91 -22.65 -32.43 21.70
N GLN A 92 -23.33 -31.45 21.11
CA GLN A 92 -23.47 -31.35 19.66
C GLN A 92 -22.47 -30.32 19.13
N ALA A 93 -21.65 -30.75 18.17
CA ALA A 93 -20.63 -29.91 17.55
C ALA A 93 -21.29 -28.67 16.90
N ARG A 94 -21.13 -27.50 17.54
CA ARG A 94 -21.41 -26.22 16.89
C ARG A 94 -20.49 -26.13 15.68
N LYS A 95 -21.06 -25.99 14.49
CA LYS A 95 -20.31 -25.65 13.29
C LYS A 95 -19.46 -24.43 13.61
N THR A 96 -18.16 -24.53 13.39
CA THR A 96 -17.24 -23.39 13.48
C THR A 96 -17.74 -22.27 12.57
N PRO A 97 -17.63 -20.99 12.97
CA PRO A 97 -17.82 -19.89 12.04
C PRO A 97 -16.87 -20.06 10.85
N HIS A 98 -17.30 -19.69 9.63
CA HIS A 98 -16.57 -19.83 8.36
C HIS A 98 -15.05 -19.87 8.56
N SER A 99 -14.42 -21.01 8.26
CA SER A 99 -13.00 -21.17 8.55
C SER A 99 -12.17 -20.18 7.73
N LEU A 100 -11.36 -19.39 8.44
CA LEU A 100 -10.42 -18.43 7.84
C LEU A 100 -9.32 -19.14 7.02
N GLU A 101 -9.30 -20.47 7.01
CA GLU A 101 -8.46 -21.33 6.17
C GLU A 101 -8.65 -21.02 4.67
N ASN A 102 -9.86 -20.59 4.26
CA ASN A 102 -10.18 -20.20 2.89
C ASN A 102 -10.10 -18.66 2.67
N SER A 103 -9.29 -17.94 3.46
CA SER A 103 -9.27 -16.46 3.46
C SER A 103 -9.08 -15.83 2.08
N MET A 104 -8.17 -16.36 1.26
CA MET A 104 -7.87 -15.82 -0.07
C MET A 104 -8.89 -16.24 -1.14
N ASP A 105 -9.53 -17.39 -0.99
CA ASP A 105 -10.63 -17.78 -1.88
C ASP A 105 -11.86 -16.92 -1.61
N ASN A 106 -12.16 -16.62 -0.34
CA ASN A 106 -13.18 -15.64 0.04
C ASN A 106 -12.91 -14.25 -0.58
N VAL A 107 -11.66 -13.80 -0.62
CA VAL A 107 -11.28 -12.54 -1.30
C VAL A 107 -11.56 -12.63 -2.81
N ARG A 108 -11.14 -13.70 -3.49
CA ARG A 108 -11.36 -13.90 -4.93
C ARG A 108 -12.83 -14.01 -5.29
N GLU A 109 -13.57 -14.88 -4.61
CA GLU A 109 -14.97 -15.18 -4.87
C GLU A 109 -15.85 -13.96 -4.62
N SER A 110 -15.68 -13.27 -3.48
CA SER A 110 -16.44 -12.04 -3.22
C SER A 110 -16.06 -10.91 -4.16
N SER A 111 -14.78 -10.78 -4.56
CA SER A 111 -14.35 -9.80 -5.55
C SER A 111 -14.95 -10.05 -6.94
N ALA A 112 -14.97 -11.31 -7.39
CA ALA A 112 -15.64 -11.70 -8.63
C ALA A 112 -17.17 -11.50 -8.55
N TRP A 113 -17.77 -11.76 -7.39
CA TRP A 113 -19.19 -11.54 -7.16
C TRP A 113 -19.58 -10.07 -7.28
N VAL A 114 -18.79 -9.15 -6.71
CA VAL A 114 -18.93 -7.70 -6.88
C VAL A 114 -18.73 -7.30 -8.35
N ALA A 115 -17.65 -7.74 -8.99
CA ALA A 115 -17.34 -7.37 -10.39
C ALA A 115 -18.41 -7.83 -11.40
N SER A 116 -19.18 -8.87 -11.09
CA SER A 116 -20.33 -9.32 -11.90
C SER A 116 -21.63 -8.54 -11.66
N ARG A 117 -21.65 -7.61 -10.69
CA ARG A 117 -22.84 -6.86 -10.22
C ARG A 117 -22.59 -5.35 -10.07
N SER A 118 -21.42 -4.90 -10.49
CA SER A 118 -20.95 -3.52 -10.34
C SER A 118 -21.69 -2.55 -11.24
N SER A 119 -21.93 -1.34 -10.75
CA SER A 119 -22.64 -0.25 -11.44
C SER A 119 -21.77 0.98 -11.70
N HIS A 120 -20.66 1.11 -10.97
CA HIS A 120 -19.73 2.24 -11.00
C HIS A 120 -18.36 1.86 -11.58
N VAL A 121 -17.92 0.60 -11.44
CA VAL A 121 -16.64 0.10 -11.99
C VAL A 121 -16.82 -1.17 -12.81
N VAL A 122 -16.53 -1.09 -14.11
CA VAL A 122 -16.57 -2.23 -15.05
C VAL A 122 -15.15 -2.73 -15.32
N VAL A 123 -14.94 -4.04 -15.20
CA VAL A 123 -13.71 -4.72 -15.62
C VAL A 123 -13.78 -4.98 -17.13
N ASP A 124 -12.86 -4.39 -17.90
CA ASP A 124 -12.87 -4.44 -19.36
C ASP A 124 -11.99 -5.56 -19.91
N SER A 125 -12.60 -6.66 -20.37
CA SER A 125 -11.87 -7.81 -20.93
C SER A 125 -10.96 -7.43 -22.10
N ALA A 126 -11.40 -6.53 -22.98
CA ALA A 126 -10.58 -6.04 -24.09
C ALA A 126 -9.39 -5.20 -23.61
N GLY A 127 -9.56 -4.41 -22.55
CA GLY A 127 -8.48 -3.69 -21.86
C GLY A 127 -7.46 -4.65 -21.24
N ILE A 128 -7.93 -5.72 -20.59
CA ILE A 128 -7.07 -6.79 -20.06
C ILE A 128 -6.26 -7.46 -21.18
N GLU A 129 -6.93 -7.93 -22.24
CA GLU A 129 -6.27 -8.58 -23.39
C GLU A 129 -5.23 -7.67 -24.03
N LYS A 130 -5.56 -6.39 -24.22
CA LYS A 130 -4.63 -5.38 -24.75
C LYS A 130 -3.39 -5.26 -23.87
N VAL A 131 -3.54 -5.07 -22.55
CA VAL A 131 -2.40 -4.95 -21.63
C VAL A 131 -1.56 -6.24 -21.63
N VAL A 132 -2.18 -7.41 -21.49
CA VAL A 132 -1.50 -8.71 -21.48
C VAL A 132 -0.79 -8.99 -22.82
N SER A 133 -1.34 -8.54 -23.96
CA SER A 133 -0.68 -8.65 -25.25
C SER A 133 0.66 -7.89 -25.29
N THR A 134 0.73 -6.72 -24.63
CA THR A 134 1.92 -5.85 -24.59
C THR A 134 2.94 -6.19 -23.49
N ILE A 135 2.59 -7.02 -22.50
CA ILE A 135 3.54 -7.47 -21.46
C ILE A 135 4.33 -8.67 -21.98
N ASP A 136 5.63 -8.49 -22.23
CA ASP A 136 6.56 -9.60 -22.51
C ASP A 136 7.12 -10.21 -21.23
N THR A 137 7.48 -9.36 -20.27
CA THR A 137 7.95 -9.74 -18.93
C THR A 137 7.44 -8.74 -17.90
N ILE A 138 6.96 -9.21 -16.75
CA ILE A 138 6.60 -8.33 -15.62
C ILE A 138 7.91 -7.72 -15.08
N PRO A 139 8.02 -6.39 -14.95
CA PRO A 139 9.20 -5.77 -14.36
C PRO A 139 9.42 -6.24 -12.93
N LYS A 140 10.61 -6.78 -12.64
CA LYS A 140 10.97 -7.17 -11.28
C LYS A 140 11.19 -5.93 -10.42
N VAL A 141 10.33 -5.72 -9.42
CA VAL A 141 10.50 -4.70 -8.38
C VAL A 141 11.13 -5.38 -7.16
N GLU A 142 12.21 -4.82 -6.63
CA GLU A 142 12.82 -5.27 -5.37
C GLU A 142 12.08 -4.60 -4.19
N TRP A 143 11.83 -5.35 -3.13
CA TRP A 143 11.05 -4.87 -1.97
C TRP A 143 11.67 -3.62 -1.30
N ASP A 144 12.97 -3.63 -1.01
CA ASP A 144 13.68 -2.48 -0.41
C ASP A 144 14.35 -1.61 -1.49
N PHE A 145 13.59 -1.18 -2.50
CA PHE A 145 14.10 -0.44 -3.67
C PHE A 145 14.89 0.83 -3.30
N GLU A 146 14.54 1.49 -2.20
CA GLU A 146 15.15 2.77 -1.76
C GLU A 146 15.93 2.67 -0.44
N GLY A 147 16.05 1.50 0.17
CA GLY A 147 16.73 1.36 1.46
C GLY A 147 15.96 2.00 2.62
N ILE A 148 14.63 2.15 2.50
CA ILE A 148 13.76 2.82 3.48
C ILE A 148 13.32 1.89 4.62
N HIS A 149 13.44 0.57 4.45
CA HIS A 149 12.94 -0.40 5.43
C HIS A 149 13.99 -0.83 6.46
N TYR A 150 13.55 -1.18 7.67
CA TYR A 150 14.44 -1.81 8.65
C TYR A 150 14.64 -3.28 8.29
N PHE A 151 15.91 -3.73 8.29
CA PHE A 151 16.25 -5.12 8.06
C PHE A 151 17.49 -5.51 8.87
N ASP A 152 17.38 -6.60 9.62
CA ASP A 152 18.47 -7.24 10.37
C ASP A 152 18.53 -8.76 10.18
N ASN A 153 17.75 -9.30 9.23
CA ASN A 153 17.60 -10.73 8.99
C ASN A 153 17.15 -11.53 10.23
N GLY A 154 16.50 -10.87 11.20
CA GLY A 154 16.09 -11.44 12.47
C GLY A 154 14.65 -11.06 12.89
N PRO A 155 14.24 -11.41 14.12
CA PRO A 155 12.86 -11.22 14.59
C PRO A 155 12.44 -9.74 14.70
N LEU A 156 13.39 -8.80 14.84
CA LEU A 156 13.06 -7.38 14.92
C LEU A 156 12.69 -6.79 13.54
N THR A 157 13.14 -7.42 12.44
CA THR A 157 12.56 -7.19 11.11
C THR A 157 11.08 -7.59 11.08
N VAL A 158 10.71 -8.76 11.64
CA VAL A 158 9.31 -9.20 11.69
C VAL A 158 8.45 -8.25 12.53
N GLN A 159 8.99 -7.79 13.67
CA GLN A 159 8.35 -6.79 14.54
C GLN A 159 8.14 -5.45 13.83
N TYR A 160 9.15 -4.99 13.07
CA TYR A 160 9.08 -3.78 12.24
C TYR A 160 7.94 -3.86 11.22
N LEU A 161 7.87 -4.97 10.45
CA LEU A 161 6.87 -5.13 9.39
C LEU A 161 5.44 -5.13 9.93
N LEU A 162 5.20 -5.81 11.06
CA LEU A 162 3.86 -5.82 11.67
C LEU A 162 3.41 -4.42 12.09
N VAL A 163 4.32 -3.60 12.66
CA VAL A 163 4.04 -2.22 13.06
C VAL A 163 3.91 -1.29 11.86
N LEU A 164 4.73 -1.48 10.82
CA LEU A 164 4.64 -0.76 9.56
C LEU A 164 3.25 -0.97 8.92
N ASP A 165 2.83 -2.22 8.78
CA ASP A 165 1.54 -2.56 8.15
C ASP A 165 0.34 -2.24 9.03
N ALA A 166 0.50 -2.25 10.36
CA ALA A 166 -0.49 -1.69 11.28
C ALA A 166 -0.71 -0.18 11.08
N LEU A 167 0.19 0.52 10.39
CA LEU A 167 0.11 1.95 10.07
C LEU A 167 0.03 2.27 8.56
N ASN A 168 0.11 1.27 7.67
CA ASN A 168 0.19 1.42 6.22
C ASN A 168 -1.19 1.71 5.56
N PHE A 169 -1.72 2.90 5.85
CA PHE A 169 -2.99 3.40 5.32
C PHE A 169 -3.06 4.94 5.21
N CYS A 170 -3.91 5.42 4.29
CA CYS A 170 -4.48 6.77 4.19
C CYS A 170 -3.49 7.94 4.36
N PHE A 171 -2.55 8.05 3.43
CA PHE A 171 -1.58 9.15 3.40
C PHE A 171 -2.12 10.42 2.69
N TRP A 172 -3.04 10.26 1.73
CA TRP A 172 -3.51 11.31 0.82
C TRP A 172 -4.05 12.62 1.46
N PRO A 173 -4.59 12.67 2.70
CA PRO A 173 -5.07 13.93 3.28
C PRO A 173 -3.94 14.93 3.58
N ASP A 174 -2.71 14.45 3.76
CA ASP A 174 -1.51 15.30 3.90
C ASP A 174 -0.62 15.14 2.66
N LYS A 175 -0.65 16.15 1.78
CA LYS A 175 0.06 16.16 0.49
C LYS A 175 1.58 15.97 0.57
N ASP A 176 2.21 16.22 1.73
CA ASP A 176 3.66 16.03 1.88
C ASP A 176 3.96 14.67 2.52
N LEU A 177 2.96 13.99 3.11
CA LEU A 177 3.10 12.67 3.71
C LEU A 177 2.96 11.57 2.64
N ASN A 178 3.82 10.57 2.72
CA ASN A 178 3.72 9.37 1.89
C ASN A 178 4.19 8.13 2.68
N TYR A 179 4.18 6.98 2.02
CA TYR A 179 4.65 5.72 2.59
C TYR A 179 6.11 5.78 3.08
N ASP A 180 7.01 6.38 2.31
CA ASP A 180 8.46 6.43 2.61
C ASP A 180 8.76 7.13 3.93
N HIS A 181 7.98 8.16 4.29
CA HIS A 181 8.07 8.84 5.58
C HIS A 181 7.70 7.91 6.75
N LEU A 182 6.67 7.07 6.58
CA LEU A 182 6.29 6.05 7.57
C LEU A 182 7.41 5.00 7.70
N ALA A 183 7.81 4.38 6.57
CA ALA A 183 8.80 3.31 6.55
C ALA A 183 10.16 3.77 7.13
N SER A 184 10.67 4.91 6.65
CA SER A 184 11.95 5.49 7.08
C SER A 184 11.91 6.01 8.52
N GLY A 185 10.77 6.55 8.96
CA GLY A 185 10.56 7.00 10.33
C GLY A 185 10.64 5.85 11.33
N LEU A 186 9.84 4.81 11.10
CA LEU A 186 9.86 3.59 11.91
C LEU A 186 11.23 2.89 11.88
N LYS A 187 11.93 2.89 10.72
CA LYS A 187 13.30 2.39 10.61
C LYS A 187 14.26 3.18 11.50
N ALA A 188 14.22 4.51 11.44
CA ALA A 188 15.08 5.36 12.24
C ALA A 188 14.81 5.19 13.75
N ALA A 189 13.55 4.98 14.15
CA ALA A 189 13.20 4.65 15.52
C ALA A 189 13.89 3.36 16.01
N LEU A 190 13.77 2.25 15.28
CA LEU A 190 14.44 0.97 15.63
C LEU A 190 15.96 0.97 15.49
N GLN A 191 16.52 1.90 14.70
CA GLN A 191 17.97 2.11 14.66
C GLN A 191 18.48 2.85 15.90
N ASN A 192 17.70 3.78 16.44
CA ASN A 192 18.03 4.52 17.66
C ASN A 192 17.74 3.71 18.94
N ASP A 193 16.63 2.98 18.98
CA ASP A 193 16.16 2.22 20.14
C ASP A 193 15.56 0.89 19.68
N LYS A 194 16.24 -0.22 19.97
CA LYS A 194 15.81 -1.58 19.61
C LYS A 194 14.52 -2.01 20.31
N SER A 195 14.19 -1.41 21.45
CA SER A 195 12.97 -1.66 22.21
C SER A 195 11.79 -0.78 21.75
N ALA A 196 11.96 0.07 20.73
CA ALA A 196 10.90 1.02 20.34
C ALA A 196 9.55 0.35 20.06
N PHE A 197 9.55 -0.88 19.51
CA PHE A 197 8.32 -1.62 19.19
C PHE A 197 8.07 -2.82 20.13
N ASP A 198 8.62 -2.80 21.34
CA ASP A 198 8.26 -3.77 22.37
C ASP A 198 6.76 -3.63 22.72
N ALA A 199 6.11 -4.76 23.00
CA ALA A 199 4.65 -4.82 23.12
C ALA A 199 4.07 -3.91 24.22
N ASP A 200 4.78 -3.73 25.34
CA ASP A 200 4.34 -2.85 26.43
C ASP A 200 4.50 -1.35 26.07
N ARG A 201 5.41 -1.01 25.15
CA ARG A 201 5.66 0.36 24.67
C ARG A 201 4.70 0.73 23.57
N LEU A 202 4.39 -0.20 22.66
CA LEU A 202 3.35 -0.04 21.64
C LEU A 202 2.01 0.39 22.26
N GLN A 203 1.66 -0.18 23.42
CA GLN A 203 0.45 0.16 24.21
C GLN A 203 0.43 1.55 24.85
N LYS A 204 1.57 2.25 24.89
CA LYS A 204 1.73 3.52 25.62
C LYS A 204 1.96 4.70 24.69
N TYR A 205 2.19 4.47 23.39
CA TYR A 205 2.42 5.56 22.45
C TYR A 205 1.20 6.49 22.34
N THR A 206 1.49 7.78 22.24
CA THR A 206 0.51 8.84 21.99
C THR A 206 0.75 9.43 20.59
N GLY A 207 -0.22 10.15 20.05
CA GLY A 207 -0.09 10.84 18.75
C GLY A 207 1.19 11.71 18.65
N PRO A 208 1.51 12.57 19.64
CA PRO A 208 2.78 13.29 19.70
C PRO A 208 4.03 12.41 19.64
N GLN A 209 4.05 11.26 20.32
CA GLN A 209 5.21 10.35 20.29
C GLN A 209 5.29 9.58 18.98
N LEU A 210 4.16 9.18 18.38
CA LEU A 210 4.16 8.60 17.03
C LEU A 210 4.75 9.59 16.02
N ARG A 211 4.36 10.86 16.10
CA ARG A 211 4.99 11.92 15.29
C ARG A 211 6.48 12.05 15.55
N GLU A 212 6.94 11.92 16.79
CA GLU A 212 8.37 11.94 17.13
C GLU A 212 9.14 10.76 16.48
N LEU A 213 8.59 9.54 16.55
CA LEU A 213 9.14 8.36 15.85
C LEU A 213 9.28 8.61 14.34
N LEU A 214 8.24 9.19 13.72
CA LEU A 214 8.22 9.49 12.29
C LEU A 214 8.94 10.79 11.90
N LYS A 215 9.40 11.58 12.88
CA LYS A 215 9.91 12.96 12.72
C LYS A 215 8.92 13.87 11.98
N TRP A 216 7.62 13.65 12.15
CA TRP A 216 6.54 14.37 11.48
C TRP A 216 6.12 15.63 12.26
N PRO A 217 6.06 16.83 11.64
CA PRO A 217 5.94 18.09 12.39
C PRO A 217 4.52 18.48 12.80
N ARG A 218 3.49 17.72 12.40
CA ARG A 218 2.06 18.08 12.50
C ARG A 218 1.19 16.82 12.62
N PRO A 219 -0.08 16.91 13.07
CA PRO A 219 -0.96 15.75 13.21
C PRO A 219 -1.02 14.87 11.95
N LEU A 220 -0.97 13.56 12.16
CA LEU A 220 -1.09 12.58 11.07
C LEU A 220 -2.56 12.44 10.62
N PRO A 221 -2.84 12.12 9.35
CA PRO A 221 -4.17 11.67 8.94
C PRO A 221 -4.60 10.46 9.77
N LEU A 222 -5.78 10.52 10.40
CA LEU A 222 -6.31 9.49 11.30
C LEU A 222 -5.36 9.14 12.48
N GLU A 223 -4.69 10.14 13.07
CA GLU A 223 -3.70 9.93 14.15
C GLU A 223 -4.22 9.11 15.34
N ASP A 224 -5.44 9.36 15.81
CA ASP A 224 -6.03 8.62 16.94
C ASP A 224 -6.24 7.13 16.60
N GLU A 225 -6.64 6.82 15.36
CA GLU A 225 -6.74 5.44 14.88
C GLU A 225 -5.37 4.78 14.71
N ARG A 226 -4.35 5.52 14.24
CA ARG A 226 -2.97 5.02 14.20
C ARG A 226 -2.47 4.64 15.59
N VAL A 227 -2.75 5.48 16.59
CA VAL A 227 -2.42 5.20 18.00
C VAL A 227 -3.21 3.99 18.52
N ARG A 228 -4.53 3.93 18.27
CA ARG A 228 -5.38 2.79 18.64
C ARG A 228 -4.88 1.48 18.03
N LEU A 229 -4.38 1.50 16.79
CA LEU A 229 -3.81 0.33 16.11
C LEU A 229 -2.45 -0.08 16.66
N LEU A 230 -1.59 0.86 17.08
CA LEU A 230 -0.37 0.52 17.84
C LEU A 230 -0.72 -0.15 19.17
N HIS A 231 -1.74 0.34 19.88
CA HIS A 231 -2.20 -0.24 21.13
C HIS A 231 -2.76 -1.65 20.90
N GLU A 232 -3.56 -1.83 19.85
CA GLU A 232 -4.10 -3.13 19.42
C GLU A 232 -2.97 -4.14 19.16
N VAL A 233 -1.94 -3.75 18.40
CA VAL A 233 -0.77 -4.61 18.14
C VAL A 233 -0.04 -4.97 19.43
N GLY A 234 0.25 -4.00 20.29
CA GLY A 234 0.95 -4.24 21.55
C GLY A 234 0.18 -5.16 22.50
N ILE A 235 -1.14 -4.92 22.67
CA ILE A 235 -2.02 -5.75 23.50
C ILE A 235 -2.05 -7.20 23.02
N GLU A 236 -2.28 -7.42 21.72
CA GLU A 236 -2.43 -8.76 21.17
C GLU A 236 -1.11 -9.52 21.11
N LEU A 237 0.00 -8.84 20.85
CA LEU A 237 1.34 -9.43 20.96
C LEU A 237 1.63 -9.90 22.39
N GLU A 238 1.41 -9.05 23.40
CA GLU A 238 1.66 -9.41 24.81
C GLU A 238 0.79 -10.59 25.24
N ARG A 239 -0.51 -10.58 24.90
CA ARG A 239 -1.47 -11.60 25.34
C ARG A 239 -1.31 -12.95 24.66
N ASN A 240 -1.04 -12.98 23.36
CA ASN A 240 -1.15 -14.19 22.54
C ASN A 240 0.18 -14.65 21.92
N PHE A 241 1.21 -13.79 21.91
CA PHE A 241 2.45 -14.03 21.15
C PHE A 241 3.74 -13.68 21.92
N GLU A 242 3.71 -13.66 23.25
CA GLU A 242 4.85 -13.34 24.14
C GLU A 242 5.55 -12.00 23.80
N GLY A 243 4.80 -11.04 23.29
CA GLY A 243 5.29 -9.73 22.86
C GLY A 243 6.00 -9.70 21.50
N LYS A 244 6.07 -10.83 20.75
CA LYS A 244 6.92 -10.97 19.56
C LYS A 244 6.13 -11.33 18.30
N ALA A 245 6.25 -10.52 17.26
CA ALA A 245 5.65 -10.81 15.95
C ALA A 245 6.23 -12.07 15.27
N SER A 246 7.47 -12.48 15.61
CA SER A 246 8.05 -13.75 15.14
C SER A 246 7.19 -14.96 15.52
N ASN A 247 6.58 -14.95 16.70
CA ASN A 247 5.75 -16.06 17.17
C ASN A 247 4.47 -16.21 16.34
N ILE A 248 3.94 -15.11 15.77
CA ILE A 248 2.84 -15.15 14.79
C ILE A 248 3.29 -15.90 13.53
N VAL A 249 4.45 -15.52 12.98
CA VAL A 249 5.01 -16.11 11.75
C VAL A 249 5.37 -17.57 11.94
N GLU A 250 5.94 -17.95 13.08
CA GLU A 250 6.22 -19.35 13.42
C GLU A 250 4.92 -20.17 13.51
N SER A 251 3.86 -19.61 14.11
CA SER A 251 2.56 -20.28 14.23
C SER A 251 1.82 -20.49 12.89
N CYS A 252 2.18 -19.77 11.83
CA CYS A 252 1.50 -19.90 10.53
C CYS A 252 1.85 -21.20 9.77
N GLY A 253 2.90 -21.95 10.18
CA GLY A 253 3.27 -23.23 9.57
C GLY A 253 3.85 -23.12 8.15
N LYS A 254 4.44 -21.98 7.81
CA LYS A 254 4.94 -21.62 6.46
C LYS A 254 3.81 -21.51 5.41
N SER A 255 2.68 -20.95 5.82
CA SER A 255 1.55 -20.60 4.94
C SER A 255 1.22 -19.11 5.06
N ALA A 256 1.30 -18.39 3.93
CA ALA A 256 0.90 -16.99 3.81
C ALA A 256 -0.61 -16.83 4.00
N VAL A 257 -1.42 -17.78 3.48
CA VAL A 257 -2.88 -17.78 3.65
C VAL A 257 -3.25 -17.93 5.13
N ASN A 258 -2.58 -18.82 5.86
CA ASN A 258 -2.75 -19.00 7.29
C ASN A 258 -2.23 -17.80 8.08
N LEU A 259 -1.13 -17.16 7.66
CA LEU A 259 -0.64 -15.94 8.29
C LEU A 259 -1.67 -14.80 8.19
N VAL A 260 -2.25 -14.58 7.01
CA VAL A 260 -3.36 -13.63 6.82
C VAL A 260 -4.55 -13.98 7.71
N ALA A 261 -4.90 -15.27 7.81
CA ALA A 261 -5.99 -15.76 8.66
C ALA A 261 -5.74 -15.50 10.16
N ILE A 262 -4.51 -15.71 10.64
CA ILE A 262 -4.11 -15.46 12.03
C ILE A 262 -4.13 -13.95 12.31
N VAL A 263 -3.56 -13.13 11.43
CA VAL A 263 -3.54 -11.67 11.58
C VAL A 263 -4.96 -11.10 11.59
N ALA A 264 -5.81 -11.47 10.63
CA ALA A 264 -7.21 -11.05 10.62
C ALA A 264 -8.00 -11.58 11.84
N ARG A 265 -7.65 -12.75 12.39
CA ARG A 265 -8.26 -13.27 13.61
C ARG A 265 -7.91 -12.45 14.85
N HIS A 266 -6.63 -12.15 15.06
CA HIS A 266 -6.15 -11.51 16.29
C HIS A 266 -6.28 -9.99 16.29
N PHE A 267 -6.07 -9.32 15.17
CA PHE A 267 -6.01 -7.86 15.09
C PHE A 267 -7.22 -7.29 14.32
N PRO A 268 -8.29 -6.81 15.01
CA PRO A 268 -9.47 -6.24 14.35
C PRO A 268 -9.20 -5.18 13.28
N GLY A 269 -8.18 -4.35 13.45
CA GLY A 269 -7.77 -3.32 12.50
C GLY A 269 -7.30 -3.87 11.14
N PHE A 270 -6.89 -5.14 11.09
CA PHE A 270 -6.52 -5.84 9.85
C PHE A 270 -7.71 -6.55 9.18
N ARG A 271 -8.92 -6.55 9.79
CA ARG A 271 -10.15 -7.15 9.25
C ARG A 271 -10.80 -6.27 8.17
N ASP A 272 -10.05 -5.96 7.13
CA ASP A 272 -10.51 -5.22 5.96
C ASP A 272 -11.55 -6.03 5.16
N HIS A 273 -12.82 -5.76 5.45
CA HIS A 273 -14.00 -6.41 4.86
C HIS A 273 -15.18 -5.42 4.82
N SER A 274 -16.09 -5.59 3.86
CA SER A 274 -17.25 -4.69 3.68
C SER A 274 -18.52 -5.47 3.34
N VAL A 275 -19.67 -4.80 3.26
CA VAL A 275 -20.95 -5.39 2.82
C VAL A 275 -21.42 -4.68 1.56
N TYR A 276 -21.56 -5.42 0.46
CA TYR A 276 -22.00 -4.90 -0.83
C TYR A 276 -23.27 -5.62 -1.27
N LYS A 277 -24.36 -4.87 -1.50
CA LYS A 277 -25.69 -5.40 -1.90
C LYS A 277 -26.16 -6.58 -1.03
N GLY A 278 -25.89 -6.51 0.27
CA GLY A 278 -26.24 -7.53 1.28
C GLY A 278 -25.31 -8.73 1.35
N HIS A 279 -24.22 -8.76 0.57
CA HIS A 279 -23.23 -9.83 0.57
C HIS A 279 -21.93 -9.39 1.27
N GLN A 280 -21.28 -10.31 1.97
CA GLN A 280 -20.00 -10.06 2.63
C GLN A 280 -18.87 -10.04 1.59
N VAL A 281 -18.05 -8.99 1.61
CA VAL A 281 -16.87 -8.82 0.75
C VAL A 281 -15.62 -8.82 1.62
N PHE A 282 -14.57 -9.49 1.17
CA PHE A 282 -13.31 -9.65 1.90
C PHE A 282 -12.15 -9.07 1.07
N LEU A 283 -11.25 -8.32 1.71
CA LEU A 283 -10.15 -7.63 1.04
C LEU A 283 -8.81 -7.86 1.77
N TYR A 284 -8.82 -7.80 3.10
CA TYR A 284 -7.68 -8.11 3.99
C TYR A 284 -6.34 -7.41 3.61
N LYS A 285 -6.39 -6.21 2.99
CA LYS A 285 -5.25 -5.55 2.32
C LYS A 285 -3.97 -5.56 3.15
N ARG A 286 -4.00 -5.03 4.37
CA ARG A 286 -2.80 -4.89 5.22
C ARG A 286 -2.30 -6.22 5.81
N ALA A 287 -3.17 -7.21 5.95
CA ALA A 287 -2.75 -8.56 6.35
C ALA A 287 -2.05 -9.27 5.19
N GLN A 288 -2.52 -9.06 3.95
CA GLN A 288 -1.82 -9.53 2.74
C GLN A 288 -0.47 -8.83 2.54
N ILE A 289 -0.36 -7.50 2.80
CA ILE A 289 0.94 -6.82 2.78
C ILE A 289 1.90 -7.47 3.76
N PHE A 290 1.53 -7.69 5.03
CA PHE A 290 2.45 -8.28 6.01
C PHE A 290 3.04 -9.64 5.56
N ALA A 291 2.24 -10.49 4.90
CA ALA A 291 2.73 -11.74 4.31
C ALA A 291 3.64 -11.50 3.08
N ALA A 292 3.29 -10.55 2.20
CA ALA A 292 4.09 -10.18 1.04
C ALA A 292 5.43 -9.52 1.41
N ASP A 293 5.43 -8.66 2.42
CA ASP A 293 6.60 -7.96 2.94
C ASP A 293 7.58 -8.91 3.62
N LEU A 294 7.10 -9.88 4.40
CA LEU A 294 7.93 -10.96 4.94
C LEU A 294 8.57 -11.79 3.83
N TRP A 295 7.79 -12.16 2.81
CA TRP A 295 8.30 -12.89 1.65
C TRP A 295 9.37 -12.09 0.88
N GLY A 296 9.13 -10.80 0.66
CA GLY A 296 10.04 -9.88 -0.05
C GLY A 296 11.33 -9.62 0.73
N ALA A 297 11.21 -9.19 1.99
CA ALA A 297 12.34 -8.86 2.86
C ALA A 297 13.30 -10.05 3.05
N PHE A 298 12.76 -11.24 3.31
CA PHE A 298 13.56 -12.46 3.50
C PHE A 298 13.74 -13.29 2.22
N ARG A 299 13.31 -12.79 1.06
CA ARG A 299 13.48 -13.41 -0.27
C ARG A 299 13.00 -14.87 -0.34
N GLY A 300 11.86 -15.16 0.28
CA GLY A 300 11.28 -16.51 0.34
C GLY A 300 12.00 -17.49 1.28
N GLN A 301 12.83 -17.01 2.22
CA GLN A 301 13.60 -17.84 3.16
C GLN A 301 13.28 -17.47 4.62
N GLY A 302 13.58 -18.33 5.59
CA GLY A 302 13.40 -18.02 7.01
C GLY A 302 11.97 -17.60 7.34
N TYR A 303 11.79 -16.39 7.89
CA TYR A 303 10.48 -15.82 8.21
C TYR A 303 9.61 -15.48 6.98
N GLY A 304 10.20 -15.42 5.78
CA GLY A 304 9.49 -15.24 4.51
C GLY A 304 9.26 -16.53 3.72
N GLU A 305 9.61 -17.70 4.27
CA GLU A 305 9.45 -18.99 3.58
C GLU A 305 7.98 -19.45 3.64
N PHE A 306 7.20 -19.09 2.62
CA PHE A 306 5.81 -19.53 2.46
C PHE A 306 5.64 -20.48 1.27
N LYS A 307 4.85 -21.55 1.46
CA LYS A 307 4.57 -22.58 0.45
C LYS A 307 3.53 -22.14 -0.60
N ASP A 308 2.76 -21.11 -0.27
CA ASP A 308 1.50 -20.72 -0.91
C ASP A 308 1.40 -19.19 -1.10
N VAL A 309 2.53 -18.47 -1.18
CA VAL A 309 2.54 -17.02 -1.43
C VAL A 309 1.79 -16.62 -2.72
N GLY A 310 1.76 -17.50 -3.73
CA GLY A 310 0.98 -17.31 -4.94
C GLY A 310 -0.55 -17.34 -4.75
N SER A 311 -1.02 -17.74 -3.56
CA SER A 311 -2.42 -17.68 -3.16
C SER A 311 -2.84 -16.29 -2.68
N LEU A 312 -1.91 -15.37 -2.38
CA LEU A 312 -2.26 -13.96 -2.13
C LEU A 312 -2.85 -13.31 -3.40
N THR A 313 -3.60 -12.22 -3.24
CA THR A 313 -4.09 -11.38 -4.34
C THR A 313 -3.24 -10.11 -4.45
N ILE A 314 -3.68 -9.12 -5.24
CA ILE A 314 -3.21 -7.74 -5.08
C ILE A 314 -3.70 -7.14 -3.77
N MET A 315 -3.06 -6.07 -3.31
CA MET A 315 -3.36 -5.36 -2.07
C MET A 315 -4.11 -4.06 -2.36
N ALA A 316 -5.33 -4.20 -2.90
CA ALA A 316 -6.15 -3.13 -3.45
C ALA A 316 -6.30 -1.89 -2.54
N ASP A 317 -5.55 -0.85 -2.91
CA ASP A 317 -5.46 0.47 -2.30
C ASP A 317 -6.14 1.54 -3.20
N TYR A 318 -5.67 2.79 -3.16
CA TYR A 318 -6.10 3.83 -4.10
C TYR A 318 -5.21 3.96 -5.35
N ILE A 319 -3.96 3.50 -5.33
CA ILE A 319 -3.04 3.59 -6.47
C ILE A 319 -3.37 2.57 -7.54
N VAL A 320 -3.50 1.28 -7.18
CA VAL A 320 -3.68 0.19 -8.15
C VAL A 320 -4.95 0.34 -9.01
N PRO A 321 -6.14 0.67 -8.46
CA PRO A 321 -7.33 0.93 -9.28
C PRO A 321 -7.12 2.07 -10.29
N ALA A 322 -6.45 3.14 -9.87
CA ALA A 322 -6.17 4.29 -10.72
C ALA A 322 -5.22 3.94 -11.89
N VAL A 323 -4.20 3.11 -11.64
CA VAL A 323 -3.32 2.58 -12.70
C VAL A 323 -4.09 1.69 -13.66
N LEU A 324 -4.94 0.79 -13.16
CA LEU A 324 -5.78 -0.08 -13.99
C LEU A 324 -6.78 0.74 -14.84
N ARG A 325 -7.30 1.87 -14.32
CA ARG A 325 -8.08 2.84 -15.11
C ARG A 325 -7.26 3.45 -16.25
N GLN A 326 -6.04 3.92 -15.97
CA GLN A 326 -5.15 4.49 -17.00
C GLN A 326 -4.76 3.48 -18.09
N LEU A 327 -4.58 2.22 -17.72
CA LEU A 327 -4.33 1.12 -18.65
C LEU A 327 -5.57 0.72 -19.49
N GLY A 328 -6.76 1.21 -19.12
CA GLY A 328 -8.04 0.86 -19.75
C GLY A 328 -8.63 -0.48 -19.29
N VAL A 329 -8.06 -1.09 -18.25
CA VAL A 329 -8.52 -2.35 -17.64
C VAL A 329 -9.77 -2.12 -16.78
N LEU A 330 -9.88 -0.95 -16.13
CA LEU A 330 -11.09 -0.53 -15.43
C LEU A 330 -11.74 0.66 -16.14
N LYS A 331 -13.06 0.60 -16.29
CA LYS A 331 -13.90 1.70 -16.79
C LYS A 331 -14.80 2.18 -15.66
N TYR A 332 -14.77 3.47 -15.38
CA TYR A 332 -15.59 4.09 -14.32
C TYR A 332 -16.85 4.72 -14.92
N SER A 333 -17.94 4.73 -14.14
CA SER A 333 -19.14 5.49 -14.50
C SER A 333 -18.83 7.00 -14.56
N PRO A 334 -19.56 7.80 -15.37
CA PRO A 334 -19.29 9.22 -15.51
C PRO A 334 -19.30 9.97 -14.16
N THR A 335 -20.22 9.60 -13.26
CA THR A 335 -20.31 10.17 -11.91
C THR A 335 -19.06 9.87 -11.08
N LEU A 336 -18.61 8.60 -11.05
CA LEU A 336 -17.42 8.20 -10.30
C LEU A 336 -16.15 8.86 -10.85
N ALA A 337 -16.01 8.89 -12.18
CA ALA A 337 -14.92 9.61 -12.86
C ALA A 337 -14.89 11.10 -12.47
N THR A 338 -16.05 11.77 -12.51
CA THR A 338 -16.17 13.19 -12.16
C THR A 338 -15.79 13.45 -10.69
N THR A 339 -16.22 12.61 -9.76
CA THR A 339 -15.86 12.74 -8.33
C THR A 339 -14.35 12.63 -8.13
N ILE A 340 -13.70 11.64 -8.77
CA ILE A 340 -12.24 11.44 -8.69
C ILE A 340 -11.48 12.60 -9.33
N GLU A 341 -11.93 13.08 -10.49
CA GLU A 341 -11.31 14.20 -11.21
C GLU A 341 -11.43 15.52 -10.45
N ALA A 342 -12.56 15.74 -9.76
CA ALA A 342 -12.77 16.84 -8.83
C ALA A 342 -12.03 16.68 -7.49
N SER A 343 -11.29 15.59 -7.28
CA SER A 343 -10.63 15.24 -6.01
C SER A 343 -11.59 15.13 -4.81
N GLY A 344 -12.85 14.79 -5.08
CA GLY A 344 -13.89 14.58 -4.08
C GLY A 344 -13.69 13.27 -3.31
N GLU A 345 -14.18 13.26 -2.08
CA GLU A 345 -14.12 12.08 -1.22
C GLU A 345 -15.21 11.06 -1.58
N ILE A 346 -14.86 9.78 -1.48
CA ILE A 346 -15.75 8.63 -1.60
C ILE A 346 -15.78 7.95 -0.22
N GLY A 347 -16.99 7.75 0.32
CA GLY A 347 -17.16 7.14 1.64
C GLY A 347 -16.63 5.71 1.71
N ALA A 348 -16.02 5.33 2.82
CA ALA A 348 -15.60 3.96 3.05
C ALA A 348 -16.84 3.04 3.11
N GLY A 349 -16.83 1.93 2.37
CA GLY A 349 -17.95 1.00 2.30
C GLY A 349 -19.13 1.43 1.44
N THR A 350 -19.04 2.51 0.64
CA THR A 350 -20.07 2.77 -0.40
C THR A 350 -19.91 1.81 -1.57
N GLU A 351 -20.93 1.74 -2.44
CA GLU A 351 -20.86 0.88 -3.63
C GLU A 351 -19.66 1.25 -4.52
N GLU A 352 -19.36 2.54 -4.69
CA GLU A 352 -18.19 3.01 -5.45
C GLU A 352 -16.87 2.50 -4.88
N GLU A 353 -16.67 2.61 -3.56
CA GLU A 353 -15.41 2.25 -2.91
C GLU A 353 -15.18 0.74 -2.91
N VAL A 354 -16.22 -0.04 -2.62
CA VAL A 354 -16.13 -1.51 -2.64
C VAL A 354 -15.90 -2.01 -4.07
N GLU A 355 -16.59 -1.43 -5.07
CA GLU A 355 -16.36 -1.78 -6.47
C GLU A 355 -14.96 -1.42 -6.95
N LEU A 356 -14.43 -0.23 -6.61
CA LEU A 356 -13.06 0.17 -6.96
C LEU A 356 -12.02 -0.86 -6.51
N ARG A 357 -12.17 -1.39 -5.29
CA ARG A 357 -11.22 -2.34 -4.70
C ARG A 357 -11.45 -3.76 -5.19
N ALA A 358 -12.69 -4.25 -5.16
CA ALA A 358 -13.06 -5.59 -5.59
C ALA A 358 -12.86 -5.83 -7.09
N CYS A 359 -13.26 -4.87 -7.95
CA CYS A 359 -13.04 -4.99 -9.39
C CYS A 359 -11.55 -4.96 -9.74
N SER A 360 -10.72 -4.24 -8.98
CA SER A 360 -9.26 -4.27 -9.16
C SER A 360 -8.68 -5.66 -8.86
N ILE A 361 -9.10 -6.29 -7.75
CA ILE A 361 -8.69 -7.66 -7.42
C ILE A 361 -9.10 -8.61 -8.54
N HIS A 362 -10.38 -8.59 -8.94
CA HIS A 362 -10.88 -9.45 -10.00
C HIS A 362 -10.13 -9.25 -11.33
N ALA A 363 -9.88 -7.99 -11.72
CA ALA A 363 -9.17 -7.66 -12.94
C ALA A 363 -7.73 -8.19 -12.95
N VAL A 364 -6.97 -8.04 -11.86
CA VAL A 364 -5.58 -8.51 -11.83
C VAL A 364 -5.49 -10.03 -11.72
N GLU A 365 -6.41 -10.71 -11.03
CA GLU A 365 -6.48 -12.18 -11.07
C GLU A 365 -6.72 -12.68 -12.51
N LYS A 366 -7.58 -12.00 -13.29
CA LYS A 366 -7.80 -12.29 -14.73
C LYS A 366 -6.58 -11.97 -15.60
N MET A 367 -5.87 -10.87 -15.32
CA MET A 367 -4.58 -10.58 -15.96
C MET A 367 -3.55 -11.67 -15.67
N ARG A 368 -3.42 -12.11 -14.41
CA ARG A 368 -2.50 -13.17 -13.97
C ARG A 368 -2.77 -14.49 -14.69
N GLU A 369 -4.04 -14.90 -14.77
CA GLU A 369 -4.46 -16.09 -15.53
C GLU A 369 -3.98 -16.01 -16.99
N LEU A 370 -4.28 -14.91 -17.69
CA LEU A 370 -3.92 -14.74 -19.09
C LEU A 370 -2.41 -14.60 -19.34
N ILE A 371 -1.66 -13.92 -18.47
CA ILE A 371 -0.19 -13.84 -18.56
C ILE A 371 0.42 -15.23 -18.31
N SER A 372 -0.11 -16.01 -17.37
CA SER A 372 0.37 -17.37 -17.09
C SER A 372 0.16 -18.29 -18.31
N VAL A 373 -1.01 -18.21 -18.96
CA VAL A 373 -1.30 -18.94 -20.21
C VAL A 373 -0.39 -18.47 -21.35
N LYS A 374 -0.20 -17.16 -21.56
CA LYS A 374 0.67 -16.59 -22.60
C LYS A 374 2.14 -16.99 -22.44
N SER A 375 2.64 -16.98 -21.21
CA SER A 375 4.07 -17.17 -20.90
C SER A 375 4.48 -18.62 -20.61
N GLY A 376 3.51 -19.50 -20.31
CA GLY A 376 3.78 -20.87 -19.87
C GLY A 376 4.45 -20.95 -18.49
N ARG A 377 4.36 -19.88 -17.68
CA ARG A 377 4.99 -19.78 -16.36
C ARG A 377 3.96 -19.37 -15.31
N GLN A 378 4.21 -19.74 -14.06
CA GLN A 378 3.45 -19.19 -12.93
C GLN A 378 3.81 -17.70 -12.75
N VAL A 379 2.81 -16.88 -12.48
CA VAL A 379 2.92 -15.47 -12.11
C VAL A 379 2.27 -15.28 -10.75
N LEU A 380 2.88 -14.50 -9.85
CA LEU A 380 2.31 -14.20 -8.55
C LEU A 380 1.52 -12.88 -8.59
N SER A 381 0.37 -12.80 -7.91
CA SER A 381 -0.40 -11.55 -7.82
C SER A 381 0.38 -10.44 -7.11
N VAL A 382 1.25 -10.80 -6.16
CA VAL A 382 2.17 -9.89 -5.46
C VAL A 382 3.16 -9.23 -6.42
N GLU A 383 3.66 -9.94 -7.43
CA GLU A 383 4.58 -9.35 -8.43
C GLU A 383 3.86 -8.33 -9.33
N LEU A 384 2.61 -8.62 -9.69
CA LEU A 384 1.74 -7.69 -10.43
C LEU A 384 1.36 -6.48 -9.58
N ASP A 385 1.07 -6.67 -8.29
CA ASP A 385 0.77 -5.60 -7.33
C ASP A 385 1.95 -4.62 -7.22
N LEU A 386 3.14 -5.13 -6.90
CA LEU A 386 4.36 -4.32 -6.79
C LEU A 386 4.67 -3.56 -8.08
N TRP A 387 4.48 -4.18 -9.25
CA TRP A 387 4.67 -3.51 -10.54
C TRP A 387 3.63 -2.40 -10.78
N LEU A 388 2.34 -2.66 -10.55
CA LEU A 388 1.26 -1.69 -10.73
C LEU A 388 1.40 -0.52 -9.77
N TRP A 389 1.66 -0.80 -8.49
CA TRP A 389 1.88 0.20 -7.46
C TRP A 389 3.11 1.07 -7.76
N ALA A 390 4.27 0.46 -8.07
CA ALA A 390 5.49 1.18 -8.42
C ALA A 390 5.31 2.07 -9.66
N SER A 391 4.53 1.61 -10.65
CA SER A 391 4.17 2.42 -11.84
C SER A 391 3.29 3.61 -11.47
N GLY A 392 2.39 3.42 -10.50
CA GLY A 392 1.46 4.45 -10.04
C GLY A 392 2.11 5.55 -9.21
N VAL A 393 2.96 5.21 -8.23
CA VAL A 393 3.64 6.21 -7.38
C VAL A 393 4.64 7.09 -8.16
N GLN A 394 5.18 6.60 -9.28
CA GLN A 394 6.00 7.39 -10.20
C GLN A 394 5.18 8.38 -11.06
N SER A 395 3.86 8.22 -11.11
CA SER A 395 2.96 9.01 -11.94
C SER A 395 2.34 10.18 -11.14
N ALA A 396 3.06 11.31 -11.08
CA ALA A 396 2.63 12.50 -10.34
C ALA A 396 1.28 13.13 -10.82
N SER A 397 0.78 12.71 -11.98
CA SER A 397 -0.54 13.08 -12.52
C SER A 397 -1.61 11.99 -12.36
N LEU A 398 -1.34 10.93 -11.58
CA LEU A 398 -2.30 9.87 -11.32
C LEU A 398 -3.44 10.38 -10.43
N GLN A 399 -4.62 10.55 -11.02
CA GLN A 399 -5.85 10.82 -10.27
C GLN A 399 -6.40 9.50 -9.71
N HIS A 400 -6.42 9.41 -8.39
CA HIS A 400 -6.92 8.27 -7.64
C HIS A 400 -8.13 8.65 -6.77
N HIS A 401 -8.90 7.66 -6.32
CA HIS A 401 -9.99 7.93 -5.39
C HIS A 401 -9.45 8.33 -4.01
N ARG A 402 -10.26 9.09 -3.28
CA ARG A 402 -9.94 9.58 -1.93
C ARG A 402 -10.96 9.05 -0.96
N THR A 403 -10.55 8.10 -0.13
CA THR A 403 -11.37 7.54 0.94
C THR A 403 -10.61 7.68 2.24
N LEU A 404 -11.27 8.25 3.25
CA LEU A 404 -10.74 8.33 4.60
C LEU A 404 -11.04 7.00 5.31
N SER A 405 -10.03 6.14 5.45
CA SER A 405 -10.18 4.76 5.93
C SER A 405 -8.95 4.29 6.70
N ILE A 406 -9.12 3.31 7.60
CA ILE A 406 -8.01 2.65 8.30
C ILE A 406 -7.41 1.46 7.51
N TYR A 407 -7.95 1.13 6.35
CA TYR A 407 -7.64 -0.12 5.65
C TYR A 407 -6.60 -0.01 4.53
N TYR A 408 -6.38 1.18 3.94
CA TYR A 408 -5.42 1.38 2.84
C TYR A 408 -5.06 2.86 2.67
#